data_AF-A0A7C2SNJ8-F1
#
_entry.id   AF-A0A7C2SNJ8-F1
#
_cell.length_a   1.000
_cell.length_b   1.000
_cell.length_c   1.000
_cell.angle_alpha   90.00
_cell.angle_beta   90.00
_cell.angle_gamma   90.00
#
_symmetry.space_group_name_H-M   'P 1'
#
loop_
_entity.id
_entity.type
_entity.pdbx_description
1 polymer ?
#
loop_
_entity_poly.entity_id
_entity_poly.type
_entity_poly.pdbx_seq_one_letter_code
_entity_poly.pdbx_strand_id
1 'polypeptide(L)'
;MSRIKNQSGFTLLEILVAVFIMALGFLAAAQMQFLSLRQKQLAEQGTVATNVIQFVSDTDMAEVKRLYLYNANAYVEAQAGKIPNTNYCSGSTNSACGQCPCDPLEAITPNPADGITETTCAAVDINNFNPNKLNFRTTLTQCKADGAVISGTGSTPLYAVKQVTTTQDVLNGVTTFVVAVTYAVKTPAQFNESGITSVSLSDSLVSQTYEITANRADFSNFIPGWNAVNVPHVP
;
A
#
# COMPACT_ATOMS: atom_id res chain seq x y z
N MET A 1 81.06 -24.20 12.35
CA MET A 1 79.84 -24.96 12.70
C MET A 1 78.62 -24.12 12.34
N SER A 2 77.90 -24.50 11.28
CA SER A 2 76.52 -24.05 11.07
C SER A 2 75.76 -25.27 10.57
N ARG A 3 74.81 -25.77 11.39
CA ARG A 3 73.95 -26.91 11.05
C ARG A 3 72.99 -26.44 9.95
N ILE A 4 73.11 -27.00 8.76
CA ILE A 4 72.07 -26.91 7.74
C ILE A 4 70.88 -27.72 8.26
N LYS A 5 69.81 -27.03 8.67
CA LYS A 5 68.54 -27.65 9.04
C LYS A 5 68.03 -28.43 7.83
N ASN A 6 67.81 -29.73 7.98
CA ASN A 6 67.08 -30.55 6.99
C ASN A 6 65.72 -29.89 6.72
N GLN A 7 65.55 -29.32 5.52
CA GLN A 7 64.23 -28.96 5.00
C GLN A 7 63.56 -30.26 4.59
N SER A 8 62.61 -30.76 5.38
CA SER A 8 61.75 -31.86 4.94
C SER A 8 60.85 -31.35 3.82
N GLY A 9 60.88 -31.99 2.65
CA GLY A 9 59.93 -31.71 1.58
C GLY A 9 58.49 -31.99 2.03
N PHE A 10 57.54 -31.24 1.47
CA PHE A 10 56.11 -31.43 1.73
C PHE A 10 55.68 -32.83 1.29
N THR A 11 54.91 -33.51 2.13
CA THR A 11 54.34 -34.82 1.76
C THR A 11 53.12 -34.62 0.86
N LEU A 12 52.84 -35.60 -0.02
CA LEU A 12 51.67 -35.54 -0.92
C LEU A 12 50.34 -35.43 -0.13
N LEU A 13 50.29 -36.00 1.07
CA LEU A 13 49.15 -35.89 1.98
C LEU A 13 48.96 -34.45 2.48
N GLU A 14 50.05 -33.74 2.76
CA GLU A 14 50.03 -32.34 3.23
C GLU A 14 49.48 -31.39 2.16
N ILE A 15 49.83 -31.64 0.89
CA ILE A 15 49.31 -30.88 -0.26
C ILE A 15 47.82 -31.16 -0.44
N LEU A 16 47.37 -32.41 -0.34
CA LEU A 16 45.95 -32.76 -0.41
C LEU A 16 45.13 -32.08 0.70
N VAL A 17 45.64 -32.07 1.93
CA VAL A 17 45.00 -31.39 3.06
C VAL A 17 44.95 -29.88 2.82
N ALA A 18 46.03 -29.27 2.31
CA ALA A 18 46.05 -27.84 2.00
C ALA A 18 45.05 -27.46 0.90
N VAL A 19 44.95 -28.25 -0.18
CA VAL A 19 43.96 -28.03 -1.25
C VAL A 19 42.54 -28.24 -0.74
N PHE A 20 42.31 -29.23 0.13
CA PHE A 20 41.00 -29.46 0.74
C PHE A 20 40.55 -28.28 1.62
N ILE A 21 41.43 -27.79 2.50
CA ILE A 21 41.16 -26.61 3.34
C ILE A 21 40.90 -25.38 2.47
N MET A 22 41.69 -25.19 1.40
CA MET A 22 41.51 -24.09 0.46
C MET A 22 40.16 -24.17 -0.27
N ALA A 23 39.76 -25.37 -0.73
CA ALA A 23 38.48 -25.59 -1.38
C ALA A 23 37.29 -25.29 -0.44
N LEU A 24 37.37 -25.70 0.83
CA LEU A 24 36.37 -25.35 1.85
C LEU A 24 36.33 -23.84 2.11
N GLY A 25 37.49 -23.17 2.14
CA GLY A 25 37.59 -21.72 2.29
C GLY A 25 36.90 -20.97 1.15
N PHE A 26 37.11 -21.39 -0.10
CA PHE A 26 36.42 -20.80 -1.25
C PHE A 26 34.92 -21.07 -1.25
N LEU A 27 34.49 -22.27 -0.85
CA LEU A 27 33.07 -22.60 -0.75
C LEU A 27 32.37 -21.74 0.31
N ALA A 28 32.99 -21.56 1.48
CA ALA A 28 32.47 -20.70 2.54
C ALA A 28 32.38 -19.24 2.08
N ALA A 29 33.40 -18.73 1.40
CA ALA A 29 33.40 -17.37 0.85
C ALA A 29 32.30 -17.18 -0.21
N ALA A 30 32.12 -18.14 -1.12
CA ALA A 30 31.06 -18.10 -2.13
C ALA A 30 29.67 -18.13 -1.50
N GLN A 31 29.47 -18.94 -0.46
CA GLN A 31 28.20 -18.99 0.28
C GLN A 31 27.89 -17.64 0.95
N MET A 32 28.87 -17.01 1.60
CA MET A 32 28.68 -15.69 2.21
C MET A 32 28.33 -14.62 1.18
N GLN A 33 28.99 -14.63 0.02
CA GLN A 33 28.68 -13.71 -1.09
C GLN A 33 27.25 -13.92 -1.60
N PHE A 34 26.82 -15.17 -1.79
CA PHE A 34 25.46 -15.48 -2.22
C PHE A 34 24.40 -15.02 -1.20
N LEU A 35 24.63 -15.27 0.09
CA LEU A 35 23.74 -14.82 1.16
C LEU A 35 23.67 -13.30 1.23
N SER A 36 24.79 -12.61 1.10
CA SER A 36 24.84 -11.14 1.09
C SER A 36 24.04 -10.55 -0.08
N LEU A 37 24.19 -11.10 -1.29
CA LEU A 37 23.42 -10.67 -2.46
C LEU A 37 21.92 -10.89 -2.27
N ARG A 38 21.52 -12.06 -1.75
CA ARG A 38 20.12 -12.36 -1.47
C ARG A 38 19.53 -11.41 -0.42
N GLN A 39 20.26 -11.14 0.66
CA GLN A 39 19.82 -10.20 1.69
C GLN A 39 19.65 -8.79 1.12
N LYS A 40 20.57 -8.35 0.27
CA LYS A 40 20.47 -7.04 -0.41
C LYS A 40 19.22 -6.95 -1.29
N GLN A 41 18.94 -7.97 -2.10
CA GLN A 41 17.75 -7.99 -2.95
C GLN A 41 16.45 -7.94 -2.14
N LEU A 42 16.38 -8.67 -1.02
CA LEU A 42 15.21 -8.65 -0.15
C LEU A 42 15.02 -7.27 0.51
N ALA A 43 16.11 -6.63 0.95
CA ALA A 43 16.05 -5.29 1.53
C ALA A 43 15.62 -4.22 0.51
N GLU A 44 16.12 -4.32 -0.73
CA GLU A 44 15.70 -3.43 -1.83
C GLU A 44 14.21 -3.62 -2.14
N GLN A 45 13.73 -4.86 -2.24
CA GLN A 45 12.30 -5.15 -2.46
C GLN A 45 11.42 -4.62 -1.33
N GLY A 46 11.84 -4.81 -0.07
CA GLY A 46 11.11 -4.28 1.09
C GLY A 46 11.05 -2.75 1.10
N THR A 47 12.13 -2.08 0.72
CA THR A 47 12.19 -0.61 0.63
C THR A 47 11.25 -0.08 -0.45
N VAL A 48 11.28 -0.68 -1.65
CA VAL A 48 10.38 -0.32 -2.75
C VAL A 48 8.92 -0.53 -2.36
N ALA A 49 8.61 -1.68 -1.76
CA ALA A 49 7.25 -2.01 -1.34
C ALA A 49 6.73 -1.03 -0.27
N THR A 50 7.57 -0.63 0.69
CA THR A 50 7.24 0.37 1.71
C THR A 50 6.93 1.72 1.08
N ASN A 51 7.76 2.17 0.12
CA ASN A 51 7.53 3.42 -0.60
C ASN A 51 6.20 3.38 -1.38
N VAL A 52 5.90 2.27 -2.05
CA VAL A 52 4.62 2.09 -2.77
C VAL A 52 3.43 2.24 -1.83
N ILE A 53 3.44 1.58 -0.67
CA ILE A 53 2.36 1.71 0.31
C ILE A 53 2.21 3.16 0.76
N GLN A 54 3.32 3.83 1.09
CA GLN A 54 3.27 5.21 1.56
C GLN A 54 2.67 6.13 0.51
N PHE A 55 3.08 6.01 -0.76
CA PHE A 55 2.50 6.82 -1.83
C PHE A 55 1.01 6.57 -2.04
N VAL A 56 0.59 5.30 -1.98
CA VAL A 56 -0.83 4.95 -2.10
C VAL A 56 -1.64 5.54 -0.96
N SER A 57 -1.14 5.37 0.27
CA SER A 57 -1.76 5.92 1.48
C SER A 57 -1.89 7.44 1.39
N ASP A 58 -0.82 8.12 0.98
CA ASP A 58 -0.80 9.58 0.84
C ASP A 58 -1.77 10.07 -0.23
N THR A 59 -1.89 9.34 -1.35
CA THR A 59 -2.87 9.65 -2.41
C THR A 59 -4.31 9.48 -1.92
N ASP A 60 -4.63 8.39 -1.24
CA ASP A 60 -5.97 8.15 -0.68
C ASP A 60 -6.31 9.24 0.35
N MET A 61 -5.39 9.58 1.27
CA MET A 61 -5.58 10.66 2.24
C MET A 61 -5.74 12.04 1.57
N ALA A 62 -4.97 12.32 0.53
CA ALA A 62 -5.08 13.57 -0.23
C ALA A 62 -6.46 13.69 -0.90
N GLU A 63 -7.00 12.59 -1.43
CA GLU A 63 -8.31 12.59 -2.06
C GLU A 63 -9.44 12.80 -1.04
N VAL A 64 -9.38 12.14 0.13
CA VAL A 64 -10.32 12.41 1.23
C VAL A 64 -10.30 13.88 1.64
N LYS A 65 -9.10 14.44 1.83
CA LYS A 65 -8.92 15.86 2.19
C LYS A 65 -9.49 16.77 1.10
N ARG A 66 -9.27 16.45 -0.18
CA ARG A 66 -9.80 17.21 -1.32
C ARG A 66 -11.32 17.20 -1.36
N LEU A 67 -11.96 16.04 -1.21
CA LEU A 67 -13.44 15.93 -1.20
C LEU A 67 -14.05 16.68 -0.01
N TYR A 68 -13.43 16.57 1.16
CA TYR A 68 -13.84 17.35 2.33
C TYR A 68 -13.76 18.87 2.09
N LEU A 69 -12.69 19.36 1.47
CA LEU A 69 -12.54 20.78 1.15
C LEU A 69 -13.62 21.30 0.20
N TYR A 70 -14.09 20.50 -0.76
CA TYR A 70 -15.22 20.90 -1.60
C TYR A 70 -16.52 21.06 -0.82
N ASN A 71 -16.80 20.12 0.08
CA ASN A 71 -17.96 20.24 0.96
C ASN A 71 -17.83 21.47 1.88
N ALA A 72 -16.63 21.73 2.41
CA ALA A 72 -16.37 22.89 3.26
C ALA A 72 -16.55 24.22 2.50
N ASN A 73 -16.11 24.32 1.25
CA ASN A 73 -16.29 25.52 0.44
C ASN A 73 -17.78 25.82 0.19
N ALA A 74 -18.56 24.82 -0.19
CA ALA A 74 -20.01 24.99 -0.37
C ALA A 74 -20.69 25.40 0.94
N TYR A 75 -20.29 24.80 2.07
CA TYR A 75 -20.79 25.14 3.40
C TYR A 75 -20.49 26.59 3.81
N VAL A 76 -19.26 27.07 3.56
CA VAL A 76 -18.86 28.46 3.87
C VAL A 76 -19.61 29.45 2.99
N GLU A 77 -19.81 29.16 1.71
CA GLU A 77 -20.61 30.01 0.81
C GLU A 77 -22.07 30.13 1.28
N ALA A 78 -22.68 29.02 1.67
CA ALA A 78 -24.03 29.00 2.18
C ALA A 78 -24.18 29.77 3.49
N GLN A 79 -23.22 29.63 4.42
CA GLN A 79 -23.17 30.44 5.65
C GLN A 79 -23.00 31.94 5.38
N ALA A 80 -22.27 32.29 4.31
CA ALA A 80 -22.12 33.69 3.88
C ALA A 80 -23.38 34.23 3.16
N GLY A 81 -24.48 33.47 3.11
CA GLY A 81 -25.72 33.86 2.43
C GLY A 81 -25.64 33.83 0.90
N LYS A 82 -24.60 33.22 0.33
CA LYS A 82 -24.48 33.02 -1.12
C LYS A 82 -25.21 31.74 -1.53
N ILE A 83 -25.64 31.68 -2.79
CA ILE A 83 -26.08 30.42 -3.39
C ILE A 83 -24.85 29.53 -3.49
N PRO A 84 -24.79 28.38 -2.78
CA PRO A 84 -23.62 27.52 -2.78
C PRO A 84 -23.37 26.98 -4.18
N ASN A 85 -22.15 27.15 -4.66
CA ASN A 85 -21.75 26.64 -5.96
C ASN A 85 -21.44 25.14 -5.85
N THR A 86 -22.40 24.29 -6.23
CA THR A 86 -22.20 22.84 -6.21
C THR A 86 -21.34 22.32 -7.37
N ASN A 87 -20.85 23.20 -8.25
CA ASN A 87 -19.95 22.79 -9.34
C ASN A 87 -18.55 22.41 -8.88
N TYR A 88 -18.17 22.70 -7.63
CA TYR A 88 -16.93 22.19 -7.05
C TYR A 88 -16.86 20.64 -7.11
N CYS A 89 -18.02 19.98 -7.07
CA CYS A 89 -18.13 18.51 -7.13
C CYS A 89 -18.24 17.97 -8.58
N SER A 90 -18.78 18.74 -9.54
CA SER A 90 -19.13 18.26 -10.89
C SER A 90 -17.99 18.35 -11.93
N GLY A 91 -16.89 19.05 -11.61
CA GLY A 91 -15.71 19.16 -12.47
C GLY A 91 -14.68 18.05 -12.30
N SER A 92 -14.90 17.12 -11.36
CA SER A 92 -13.98 16.02 -11.07
C SER A 92 -14.13 14.92 -12.13
N THR A 93 -13.07 14.62 -12.87
CA THR A 93 -13.03 13.45 -13.78
C THR A 93 -12.94 12.12 -13.01
N ASN A 94 -12.68 12.16 -11.70
CA ASN A 94 -12.76 11.01 -10.82
C ASN A 94 -14.23 10.75 -10.45
N SER A 95 -14.68 9.52 -10.70
CA SER A 95 -16.04 9.02 -10.44
C SER A 95 -16.49 9.07 -8.98
N ALA A 96 -15.61 9.47 -8.06
CA ALA A 96 -15.88 9.53 -6.62
C ALA A 96 -16.84 10.67 -6.22
N CYS A 97 -17.17 11.61 -7.10
CA CYS A 97 -18.23 12.57 -6.80
C CYS A 97 -18.92 13.09 -8.05
N GLY A 98 -20.18 12.69 -8.26
CA GLY A 98 -21.04 13.20 -9.33
C GLY A 98 -21.93 14.37 -8.91
N GLN A 99 -22.18 14.52 -7.60
CA GLN A 99 -23.09 15.52 -7.01
C GLN A 99 -22.65 15.84 -5.57
N CYS A 100 -22.81 17.10 -5.12
CA CYS A 100 -22.59 17.44 -3.71
C CYS A 100 -23.84 17.11 -2.86
N PRO A 101 -23.69 16.71 -1.57
CA PRO A 101 -22.44 16.53 -0.85
C PRO A 101 -21.72 15.25 -1.29
N CYS A 102 -20.41 15.33 -1.50
CA CYS A 102 -19.59 14.12 -1.71
C CYS A 102 -19.41 13.43 -0.36
N ASP A 103 -19.50 12.10 -0.27
CA ASP A 103 -18.98 11.42 0.92
C ASP A 103 -17.45 11.33 0.80
N PRO A 104 -16.66 12.02 1.64
CA PRO A 104 -15.21 11.96 1.53
C PRO A 104 -14.64 10.55 1.72
N LEU A 105 -15.37 9.66 2.40
CA LEU A 105 -14.95 8.27 2.61
C LEU A 105 -15.05 7.43 1.32
N GLU A 106 -15.83 7.87 0.32
CA GLU A 106 -15.92 7.21 -0.99
C GLU A 106 -14.59 7.18 -1.74
N ALA A 107 -13.65 8.07 -1.41
CA ALA A 107 -12.28 8.03 -1.94
C ALA A 107 -11.53 6.75 -1.55
N ILE A 108 -11.87 6.17 -0.39
CA ILE A 108 -11.15 5.01 0.16
C ILE A 108 -11.95 3.74 -0.04
N THR A 109 -13.25 3.78 0.22
CA THR A 109 -14.19 2.66 0.07
C THR A 109 -15.45 3.12 -0.68
N PRO A 110 -15.83 2.48 -1.79
CA PRO A 110 -17.07 2.81 -2.51
C PRO A 110 -18.35 2.57 -1.69
N ASN A 111 -18.26 1.88 -0.54
CA ASN A 111 -19.39 1.64 0.35
C ASN A 111 -18.99 1.80 1.83
N PRO A 112 -18.97 3.03 2.37
CA PRO A 112 -18.63 3.30 3.77
C PRO A 112 -19.80 2.98 4.71
N ALA A 113 -20.30 1.73 4.69
CA ALA A 113 -21.33 1.30 5.64
C ALA A 113 -20.74 0.49 6.80
N ASP A 114 -21.42 0.52 7.94
CA ASP A 114 -21.00 -0.17 9.15
C ASP A 114 -20.86 -1.69 8.96
N GLY A 115 -19.81 -2.26 9.55
CA GLY A 115 -19.50 -3.69 9.51
C GLY A 115 -19.01 -4.19 8.16
N ILE A 116 -18.84 -3.30 7.16
CA ILE A 116 -18.32 -3.69 5.86
C ILE A 116 -16.80 -3.75 5.90
N THR A 117 -16.27 -4.90 5.48
CA THR A 117 -14.87 -5.06 5.11
C THR A 117 -14.77 -5.27 3.62
N GLU A 118 -14.19 -4.31 2.91
CA GLU A 118 -13.92 -4.41 1.49
C GLU A 118 -12.44 -4.68 1.28
N THR A 119 -12.11 -5.51 0.29
CA THR A 119 -10.71 -5.70 -0.10
C THR A 119 -10.56 -5.55 -1.59
N THR A 120 -9.61 -4.71 -1.97
CA THR A 120 -9.31 -4.33 -3.34
C THR A 120 -7.84 -4.55 -3.62
N CYS A 121 -7.46 -4.62 -4.89
CA CYS A 121 -6.07 -4.75 -5.29
C CYS A 121 -5.75 -3.90 -6.51
N ALA A 122 -4.49 -3.53 -6.65
CA ALA A 122 -3.97 -2.85 -7.82
C ALA A 122 -2.62 -3.47 -8.19
N ALA A 123 -2.38 -3.66 -9.48
CA ALA A 123 -1.07 -4.05 -9.97
C ALA A 123 -0.20 -2.80 -10.14
N VAL A 124 1.04 -2.90 -9.68
CA VAL A 124 2.01 -1.81 -9.57
C VAL A 124 3.24 -2.16 -10.39
N ASP A 125 3.58 -1.31 -11.36
CA ASP A 125 4.87 -1.39 -12.05
C ASP A 125 5.91 -0.55 -11.28
N ILE A 126 6.96 -1.20 -10.78
CA ILE A 126 8.05 -0.54 -10.05
C ILE A 126 8.79 0.46 -10.95
N ASN A 127 8.92 0.15 -12.24
CA ASN A 127 9.72 0.95 -13.17
C ASN A 127 8.96 2.16 -13.71
N ASN A 128 7.62 2.17 -13.58
CA ASN A 128 6.75 3.23 -14.07
C ASN A 128 5.59 3.48 -13.09
N PHE A 129 5.95 3.65 -11.82
CA PHE A 129 4.98 3.86 -10.77
C PHE A 129 4.33 5.24 -10.89
N ASN A 130 3.01 5.28 -11.06
CA ASN A 130 2.23 6.50 -10.99
C ASN A 130 1.05 6.30 -10.03
N PRO A 131 1.10 6.89 -8.82
CA PRO A 131 0.08 6.65 -7.80
C PRO A 131 -1.30 7.16 -8.22
N ASN A 132 -1.37 8.23 -9.01
CA ASN A 132 -2.63 8.80 -9.49
C ASN A 132 -3.31 7.95 -10.59
N LYS A 133 -2.63 6.93 -11.11
CA LYS A 133 -3.16 6.00 -12.12
C LYS A 133 -3.44 4.61 -11.56
N LEU A 134 -3.33 4.43 -10.25
CA LEU A 134 -3.65 3.16 -9.61
C LEU A 134 -5.15 2.93 -9.62
N ASN A 135 -5.56 1.89 -10.33
CA ASN A 135 -6.94 1.45 -10.37
C ASN A 135 -7.11 0.26 -9.44
N PHE A 136 -7.71 0.49 -8.29
CA PHE A 136 -8.09 -0.57 -7.38
C PHE A 136 -9.26 -1.37 -7.97
N ARG A 137 -9.08 -2.68 -8.08
CA ARG A 137 -10.08 -3.65 -8.54
C ARG A 137 -10.60 -4.44 -7.36
N THR A 138 -11.86 -4.82 -7.44
CA THR A 138 -12.54 -5.62 -6.42
C THR A 138 -12.39 -7.12 -6.67
N THR A 139 -11.86 -7.53 -7.83
CA THR A 139 -11.74 -8.94 -8.20
C THR A 139 -10.29 -9.34 -8.46
N LEU A 140 -9.93 -10.54 -8.00
CA LEU A 140 -8.61 -11.14 -8.21
C LEU A 140 -8.24 -11.22 -9.70
N THR A 141 -9.21 -11.59 -10.55
CA THR A 141 -9.02 -11.75 -11.99
C THR A 141 -8.61 -10.44 -12.66
N GLN A 142 -9.25 -9.32 -12.30
CA GLN A 142 -8.90 -8.01 -12.85
C GLN A 142 -7.50 -7.56 -12.42
N CYS A 143 -7.13 -7.77 -11.16
CA CYS A 143 -5.77 -7.46 -10.70
C CYS A 143 -4.72 -8.30 -11.42
N LYS A 144 -4.96 -9.59 -11.60
CA LYS A 144 -4.07 -10.46 -12.37
C LYS A 144 -3.97 -10.04 -13.83
N ALA A 145 -5.06 -9.58 -14.44
CA ALA A 145 -5.05 -9.04 -15.79
C ALA A 145 -4.19 -7.76 -15.88
N ASP A 146 -4.35 -6.82 -14.95
CA ASP A 146 -3.52 -5.61 -14.89
C ASP A 146 -2.03 -5.97 -14.69
N GLY A 147 -1.72 -6.94 -13.83
CA GLY A 147 -0.36 -7.46 -13.63
C GLY A 147 0.22 -8.17 -14.85
N ALA A 148 -0.60 -8.88 -15.63
CA ALA A 148 -0.18 -9.51 -16.87
C ALA A 148 0.19 -8.47 -17.94
N VAL A 149 -0.52 -7.34 -18.01
CA VAL A 149 -0.16 -6.21 -18.89
C VAL A 149 1.23 -5.66 -18.54
N ILE A 150 1.51 -5.47 -17.25
CA ILE A 150 2.83 -5.04 -16.76
C ILE A 150 3.89 -6.10 -17.06
N SER A 151 3.56 -7.38 -16.91
CA SER A 151 4.51 -8.47 -17.21
C SER A 151 4.87 -8.52 -18.70
N GLY A 152 3.92 -8.14 -19.58
CA GLY A 152 4.14 -8.01 -21.02
C GLY A 152 5.12 -6.91 -21.43
N THR A 153 5.43 -5.96 -20.55
CA THR A 153 6.45 -4.91 -20.80
C THR A 153 7.86 -5.30 -20.33
N GLY A 154 8.01 -6.49 -19.73
CA GLY A 154 9.28 -6.95 -19.15
C GLY A 154 9.50 -6.54 -17.69
N SER A 155 8.56 -5.80 -17.09
CA SER A 155 8.55 -5.48 -15.66
C SER A 155 7.96 -6.62 -14.83
N THR A 156 8.42 -6.80 -13.59
CA THR A 156 7.76 -7.70 -12.63
C THR A 156 6.74 -6.89 -11.82
N PRO A 157 5.43 -7.20 -11.89
CA PRO A 157 4.44 -6.45 -11.14
C PRO A 157 4.54 -6.73 -9.63
N LEU A 158 4.29 -5.72 -8.83
CA LEU A 158 3.87 -5.88 -7.44
C LEU A 158 2.37 -5.73 -7.34
N TYR A 159 1.76 -6.29 -6.30
CA TYR A 159 0.33 -6.16 -6.06
C TYR A 159 0.12 -5.42 -4.75
N ALA A 160 -0.44 -4.21 -4.82
CA ALA A 160 -0.93 -3.51 -3.64
C ALA A 160 -2.34 -4.00 -3.34
N VAL A 161 -2.56 -4.54 -2.15
CA VAL A 161 -3.87 -4.99 -1.65
C VAL A 161 -4.29 -3.99 -0.58
N LYS A 162 -5.47 -3.40 -0.73
CA LYS A 162 -6.08 -2.46 0.22
C LYS A 162 -7.30 -3.12 0.82
N GLN A 163 -7.30 -3.30 2.14
CA GLN A 163 -8.46 -3.71 2.92
C GLN A 163 -8.98 -2.52 3.71
N VAL A 164 -10.28 -2.25 3.62
CA VAL A 164 -10.96 -1.18 4.33
C VAL A 164 -12.01 -1.81 5.22
N THR A 165 -11.93 -1.59 6.52
CA THR A 165 -12.94 -2.01 7.49
C THR A 165 -13.57 -0.77 8.10
N THR A 166 -14.88 -0.66 7.98
CA THR A 166 -15.65 0.45 8.56
C THR A 166 -16.40 -0.06 9.78
N THR A 167 -16.20 0.59 10.93
CA THR A 167 -16.96 0.34 12.15
C THR A 167 -17.65 1.61 12.60
N GLN A 168 -18.88 1.50 13.06
CA GLN A 168 -19.64 2.61 13.61
C GLN A 168 -19.66 2.53 15.13
N ASP A 169 -19.39 3.66 15.77
CA ASP A 169 -19.54 3.86 17.21
C ASP A 169 -20.47 5.05 17.49
N VAL A 170 -21.20 5.00 18.59
CA VAL A 170 -22.10 6.07 19.03
C VAL A 170 -21.64 6.55 20.39
N LEU A 171 -20.86 7.62 20.40
CA LEU A 171 -20.35 8.25 21.62
C LEU A 171 -21.17 9.51 21.92
N ASN A 172 -21.84 9.56 23.08
CA ASN A 172 -22.63 10.72 23.52
C ASN A 172 -23.70 11.19 22.51
N GLY A 173 -24.31 10.26 21.77
CA GLY A 173 -25.34 10.57 20.76
C GLY A 173 -24.79 11.08 19.42
N VAL A 174 -23.46 11.13 19.26
CA VAL A 174 -22.80 11.43 17.98
C VAL A 174 -22.38 10.12 17.33
N THR A 175 -22.89 9.87 16.13
CA THR A 175 -22.44 8.74 15.29
C THR A 175 -21.07 9.05 14.71
N THR A 176 -20.09 8.22 15.04
CA THR A 176 -18.72 8.27 14.54
C THR A 176 -18.42 6.99 13.78
N PHE A 177 -17.85 7.10 12.59
CA PHE A 177 -17.29 6.01 11.82
C PHE A 177 -15.79 5.97 12.06
N VAL A 178 -15.27 4.78 12.32
CA VAL A 178 -13.83 4.48 12.32
C VAL A 178 -13.57 3.63 11.08
N VAL A 179 -12.75 4.16 10.17
CA VAL A 179 -12.35 3.50 8.94
C VAL A 179 -10.90 3.06 9.11
N ALA A 180 -10.70 1.78 9.34
CA ALA A 180 -9.37 1.16 9.39
C ALA A 180 -8.97 0.74 7.98
N VAL A 181 -7.89 1.31 7.45
CA VAL A 181 -7.38 1.01 6.12
C VAL A 181 -6.04 0.31 6.26
N THR A 182 -5.97 -0.92 5.78
CA THR A 182 -4.75 -1.72 5.77
C THR A 182 -4.28 -1.95 4.34
N TYR A 183 -3.05 -1.54 4.06
CA TYR A 183 -2.36 -1.78 2.80
C TYR A 183 -1.36 -2.89 2.99
N ALA A 184 -1.26 -3.78 2.00
CA ALA A 184 -0.22 -4.78 1.91
C ALA A 184 0.35 -4.82 0.50
N VAL A 185 1.67 -4.97 0.36
CA VAL A 185 2.30 -5.16 -0.95
C VAL A 185 2.79 -6.59 -1.06
N LYS A 186 2.37 -7.27 -2.13
CA LYS A 186 2.66 -8.68 -2.39
C LYS A 186 3.47 -8.84 -3.67
N THR A 187 4.41 -9.77 -3.65
CA THR A 187 5.04 -10.29 -4.88
C THR A 187 4.04 -11.10 -5.70
N PRO A 188 4.32 -11.38 -7.00
CA PRO A 188 3.46 -12.26 -7.79
C PRO A 188 3.26 -13.65 -7.18
N ALA A 189 4.28 -14.21 -6.54
CA ALA A 189 4.19 -15.51 -5.87
C ALA A 189 3.22 -15.44 -4.67
N GLN A 190 3.45 -14.50 -3.76
CA GLN A 190 2.58 -14.29 -2.59
C GLN A 190 1.13 -13.96 -2.98
N PHE A 191 0.94 -13.15 -4.02
CA PHE A 191 -0.38 -12.80 -4.53
C PHE A 191 -1.10 -13.98 -5.19
N ASN A 192 -0.36 -14.92 -5.80
CA ASN A 192 -0.96 -16.13 -6.33
C ASN A 192 -1.40 -17.12 -5.24
N GLU A 193 -0.69 -17.15 -4.11
CA GLU A 193 -1.01 -18.02 -2.96
C GLU A 193 -2.17 -17.50 -2.12
N SER A 194 -2.11 -16.22 -1.75
CA SER A 194 -3.05 -15.60 -0.81
C SER A 194 -4.12 -14.71 -1.46
N GLY A 195 -3.89 -14.27 -2.69
CA GLY A 195 -4.82 -13.39 -3.41
C GLY A 195 -5.11 -12.09 -2.67
N ILE A 196 -6.39 -11.70 -2.74
CA ILE A 196 -6.94 -10.48 -2.13
C ILE A 196 -7.49 -10.70 -0.73
N THR A 197 -7.53 -11.92 -0.20
CA THR A 197 -8.31 -12.22 1.01
C THR A 197 -7.60 -11.83 2.30
N SER A 198 -6.32 -11.51 2.23
CA SER A 198 -5.49 -11.21 3.40
C SER A 198 -4.54 -10.06 3.12
N VAL A 199 -4.26 -9.28 4.17
CA VAL A 199 -3.32 -8.15 4.16
C VAL A 199 -2.29 -8.29 5.28
N SER A 200 -2.03 -9.53 5.72
CA SER A 200 -1.18 -9.80 6.88
C SER A 200 0.30 -9.71 6.52
N LEU A 201 1.16 -9.36 7.48
CA LEU A 201 2.61 -9.34 7.23
C LEU A 201 3.17 -10.73 6.85
N SER A 202 2.54 -11.83 7.30
CA SER A 202 2.95 -13.19 6.95
C SER A 202 2.78 -13.53 5.46
N ASP A 203 1.90 -12.83 4.75
CA ASP A 203 1.59 -13.08 3.34
C ASP A 203 2.01 -11.93 2.40
N SER A 204 2.69 -10.93 2.94
CA SER A 204 3.08 -9.72 2.22
C SER A 204 4.53 -9.34 2.48
N LEU A 205 5.12 -8.52 1.61
CA LEU A 205 6.44 -7.94 1.84
C LEU A 205 6.41 -6.89 2.95
N VAL A 206 5.30 -6.16 3.03
CA VAL A 206 5.06 -5.10 4.00
C VAL A 206 3.54 -4.93 4.14
N SER A 207 3.11 -4.60 5.35
CA SER A 207 1.73 -4.26 5.66
C SER A 207 1.73 -3.02 6.57
N GLN A 208 0.85 -2.06 6.28
CA GLN A 208 0.67 -0.84 7.06
C GLN A 208 -0.82 -0.56 7.23
N THR A 209 -1.21 -0.21 8.45
CA THR A 209 -2.57 0.19 8.78
C THR A 209 -2.58 1.64 9.23
N TYR A 210 -3.57 2.40 8.76
CA TYR A 210 -3.93 3.69 9.35
C TYR A 210 -5.44 3.73 9.62
N GLU A 211 -5.85 4.65 10.50
CA GLU A 211 -7.25 4.85 10.86
C GLU A 211 -7.67 6.27 10.52
N ILE A 212 -8.88 6.40 9.97
CA ILE A 212 -9.57 7.67 9.80
C ILE A 212 -10.84 7.61 10.61
N THR A 213 -11.03 8.58 11.49
CA THR A 213 -12.31 8.77 12.16
C THR A 213 -13.14 9.78 11.37
N ALA A 214 -14.44 9.57 11.22
CA ALA A 214 -15.35 10.54 10.62
C ALA A 214 -16.62 10.64 11.45
N ASN A 215 -17.12 11.84 11.71
CA ASN A 215 -18.39 12.01 12.40
C ASN A 215 -19.51 12.40 11.43
N ARG A 216 -20.72 11.92 11.70
CA ARG A 216 -21.88 12.25 10.90
C ARG A 216 -22.46 13.60 11.33
N ALA A 217 -22.53 14.57 10.43
CA ALA A 217 -23.02 15.92 10.69
C ALA A 217 -24.20 16.27 9.79
N ASP A 218 -25.11 17.09 10.29
CA ASP A 218 -26.24 17.63 9.53
C ASP A 218 -25.98 19.10 9.17
N PHE A 219 -25.83 19.37 7.87
CA PHE A 219 -25.61 20.71 7.32
C PHE A 219 -26.86 21.26 6.63
N SER A 220 -28.01 20.59 6.75
CA SER A 220 -29.27 20.96 6.10
C SER A 220 -29.76 22.36 6.45
N ASN A 221 -29.40 22.85 7.64
CA ASN A 221 -29.71 24.22 8.10
C ASN A 221 -29.13 25.32 7.19
N PHE A 222 -28.03 25.03 6.49
CA PHE A 222 -27.36 25.97 5.59
C PHE A 222 -27.53 25.58 4.12
N ILE A 223 -27.54 24.28 3.83
CA ILE A 223 -27.70 23.77 2.46
C ILE A 223 -28.82 22.72 2.45
N PRO A 224 -30.01 23.03 1.89
CA PRO A 224 -31.11 22.09 1.85
C PRO A 224 -30.72 20.74 1.24
N GLY A 225 -31.05 19.65 1.92
CA GLY A 225 -30.78 18.28 1.49
C GLY A 225 -29.43 17.70 1.93
N TRP A 226 -28.54 18.49 2.54
CA TRP A 226 -27.26 18.02 3.09
C TRP A 226 -27.43 17.42 4.49
N ASN A 227 -28.19 16.34 4.55
CA ASN A 227 -28.39 15.59 5.79
C ASN A 227 -27.30 14.52 5.91
N ALA A 228 -26.75 14.40 7.11
CA ALA A 228 -26.01 13.21 7.51
C ALA A 228 -24.71 12.96 6.71
N VAL A 229 -23.98 14.05 6.43
CA VAL A 229 -22.69 14.11 5.73
C VAL A 229 -21.57 13.59 6.64
N ASN A 230 -20.69 12.75 6.11
CA ASN A 230 -19.51 12.28 6.82
C ASN A 230 -18.41 13.34 6.80
N VAL A 231 -18.01 13.79 7.99
CA VAL A 231 -16.93 14.76 8.18
C VAL A 231 -15.70 14.00 8.66
N PRO A 232 -14.71 13.74 7.79
CA PRO A 232 -13.51 13.03 8.19
C PRO A 232 -12.63 13.89 9.10
N HIS A 233 -12.00 13.26 10.06
CA HIS A 233 -10.90 13.74 10.87
C HIS A 233 -9.68 12.96 10.42
N VAL A 234 -9.03 13.48 9.39
CA VAL A 234 -7.78 12.90 8.87
C VAL A 234 -6.63 13.52 9.66
N PRO A 235 -5.71 12.72 10.22
CA PRO A 235 -4.52 13.24 10.88
C PRO A 235 -3.61 14.06 9.96
#